data_AF-E6QV24-F1
#
_entry.id   AF-E6QV24-F1
#
_cell.length_a   1.000
_cell.length_b   1.000
_cell.length_c   1.000
_cell.angle_alpha   90.00
_cell.angle_beta   90.00
_cell.angle_gamma   90.00
#
_symmetry.space_group_name_H-M   'P 1'
#
loop_
_entity.id
_entity.type
_entity.pdbx_description
1 polymer ?
#
loop_
_entity_poly.entity_id
_entity_poly.type
_entity_poly.pdbx_seq_one_letter_code
_entity_poly.pdbx_strand_id
1 'polypeptide(L)'
;MTEKHENQETTTMQDHSDRLDYRHEEQKKALLIAMFHGGTVSRATRVRDAPFRVTVKGDSATVSAGIIHEMSQERLLRKQDYPDRFFYTLTEKGRSLARKIMADEK
;
A
#
# COMPACT_ATOMS: atom_id res chain seq x y z
N MET A 1 -22.97 55.18 -3.17
CA MET A 1 -21.76 55.58 -2.43
C MET A 1 -21.73 54.70 -1.19
N THR A 2 -20.83 53.76 -0.96
CA THR A 2 -19.55 53.38 -1.58
C THR A 2 -19.27 51.93 -1.15
N GLU A 3 -18.54 51.21 -1.98
CA GLU A 3 -18.16 49.78 -1.93
C GLU A 3 -17.37 49.33 -0.70
N LYS A 4 -17.08 48.00 -0.69
CA LYS A 4 -16.01 47.22 -0.03
C LYS A 4 -16.49 46.42 1.20
N HIS A 5 -16.34 45.10 1.28
CA HIS A 5 -15.16 44.32 0.91
C HIS A 5 -15.44 43.01 0.17
N GLU A 6 -14.50 42.77 -0.75
CA GLU A 6 -14.22 41.60 -1.55
C GLU A 6 -13.33 40.61 -0.77
N ASN A 7 -13.48 39.33 -1.08
CA ASN A 7 -12.49 38.24 -1.07
C ASN A 7 -11.76 37.82 0.22
N GLN A 8 -12.00 36.56 0.61
CA GLN A 8 -11.10 35.58 1.26
C GLN A 8 -11.95 34.29 1.47
N GLU A 9 -11.58 33.05 1.12
CA GLU A 9 -10.36 32.39 0.68
C GLU A 9 -10.75 31.12 -0.10
N THR A 10 -10.23 30.94 -1.31
CA THR A 10 -10.24 29.66 -2.03
C THR A 10 -8.93 28.93 -1.78
N THR A 11 -8.77 28.29 -0.62
CA THR A 11 -7.58 27.44 -0.35
C THR A 11 -7.93 26.32 0.65
N THR A 12 -8.34 25.13 0.19
CA THR A 12 -8.33 23.88 1.00
C THR A 12 -8.67 22.62 0.19
N MET A 13 -8.07 22.43 -1.00
CA MET A 13 -8.17 21.13 -1.71
C MET A 13 -6.83 20.46 -2.02
N GLN A 14 -5.70 21.14 -1.82
CA GLN A 14 -4.37 20.57 -2.12
C GLN A 14 -3.76 19.82 -0.92
N ASP A 15 -3.94 20.28 0.33
CA ASP A 15 -3.33 19.66 1.52
C ASP A 15 -3.78 18.21 1.79
N HIS A 16 -5.01 17.88 1.40
CA HIS A 16 -5.55 16.53 1.61
C HIS A 16 -4.98 15.49 0.64
N SER A 17 -4.62 15.88 -0.59
CA SER A 17 -4.09 14.93 -1.57
C SER A 17 -2.66 14.54 -1.23
N ASP A 18 -1.79 15.53 -0.97
CA ASP A 18 -0.38 15.27 -0.62
C ASP A 18 -0.24 14.41 0.66
N ARG A 19 -1.13 14.63 1.64
CA ARG A 19 -1.12 13.88 2.91
C ARG A 19 -1.67 12.46 2.78
N LEU A 20 -2.60 12.21 1.86
CA LEU A 20 -3.09 10.88 1.54
C LEU A 20 -2.06 10.10 0.72
N ASP A 21 -1.41 10.74 -0.24
CA ASP A 21 -0.36 10.16 -1.08
C ASP A 21 0.87 9.79 -0.25
N TYR A 22 1.29 10.64 0.69
CA TYR A 22 2.39 10.33 1.61
C TYR A 22 2.11 9.09 2.45
N ARG A 23 0.91 8.99 3.04
CA ARG A 23 0.50 7.79 3.80
C ARG A 23 0.41 6.55 2.92
N HIS A 24 0.04 6.71 1.66
CA HIS A 24 -0.08 5.61 0.70
C HIS A 24 1.29 5.05 0.31
N GLU A 25 2.26 5.91 -0.01
CA GLU A 25 3.64 5.52 -0.28
C GLU A 25 4.33 4.91 0.95
N GLU A 26 4.10 5.47 2.15
CA GLU A 26 4.55 4.88 3.40
C GLU A 26 3.97 3.47 3.63
N GLN A 27 2.68 3.27 3.32
CA GLN A 27 2.07 1.94 3.44
C GLN A 27 2.63 0.95 2.41
N LYS A 28 2.88 1.37 1.16
CA LYS A 28 3.58 0.55 0.15
C LYS A 28 4.96 0.14 0.64
N LYS A 29 5.73 1.10 1.17
CA LYS A 29 7.07 0.87 1.74
C LYS A 29 7.02 -0.09 2.92
N ALA A 30 6.14 0.15 3.88
CA ALA A 30 5.96 -0.73 5.05
C ALA A 30 5.59 -2.16 4.63
N LEU A 31 4.70 -2.31 3.64
CA LEU A 31 4.34 -3.63 3.11
C LEU A 31 5.51 -4.33 2.44
N LEU A 32 6.29 -3.62 1.60
CA LEU A 32 7.49 -4.17 0.96
C LEU A 32 8.48 -4.71 2.00
N ILE A 33 8.75 -3.94 3.04
CA ILE A 33 9.66 -4.31 4.13
C ILE A 33 9.09 -5.52 4.90
N ALA A 34 7.81 -5.49 5.26
CA ALA A 34 7.14 -6.59 5.95
C ALA A 34 7.25 -7.91 5.15
N MET A 35 6.96 -7.88 3.85
CA MET A 35 7.07 -9.05 2.98
C MET A 35 8.53 -9.49 2.77
N PHE A 36 9.48 -8.56 2.78
CA PHE A 36 10.91 -8.88 2.69
C PHE A 36 11.39 -9.67 3.92
N HIS A 37 10.86 -9.35 5.10
CA HIS A 37 11.11 -10.10 6.34
C HIS A 37 10.32 -11.42 6.47
N GLY A 38 9.73 -11.91 5.37
CA GLY A 38 8.99 -13.17 5.35
C GLY A 38 7.49 -13.02 5.58
N GLY A 39 6.96 -11.78 5.56
CA GLY A 39 5.53 -11.54 5.57
C GLY A 39 4.83 -12.08 4.33
N THR A 40 3.61 -12.60 4.50
CA THR A 40 2.78 -13.08 3.39
C THR A 40 1.53 -12.24 3.28
N VAL A 41 1.16 -11.84 2.06
CA VAL A 41 -0.14 -11.25 1.79
C VAL A 41 -1.07 -12.32 1.25
N SER A 42 -2.29 -12.41 1.77
CA SER A 42 -3.29 -13.36 1.31
C SER A 42 -4.69 -12.78 1.28
N ARG A 43 -5.58 -13.38 0.49
CA ARG A 43 -7.02 -13.11 0.50
C ARG A 43 -7.77 -14.43 0.29
N ALA A 44 -8.86 -14.62 1.04
CA ALA A 44 -9.74 -15.78 0.84
C ALA A 44 -10.51 -15.65 -0.48
N THR A 45 -10.63 -16.73 -1.24
CA THR A 45 -11.35 -16.75 -2.53
C THR A 45 -12.84 -17.02 -2.36
N ARG A 46 -13.23 -17.73 -1.29
CA ARG A 46 -14.63 -18.13 -1.02
C ARG A 46 -15.49 -17.02 -0.41
N VAL A 47 -14.90 -15.86 -0.11
CA VAL A 47 -15.59 -14.72 0.53
C VAL A 47 -15.50 -13.53 -0.42
N ARG A 48 -16.66 -13.08 -0.92
CA ARG A 48 -16.79 -12.03 -1.95
C ARG A 48 -15.93 -10.80 -1.65
N ASP A 49 -16.04 -10.27 -0.44
CA ASP A 49 -15.37 -9.04 -0.01
C ASP A 49 -14.29 -9.31 1.06
N ALA A 50 -13.63 -10.47 0.99
CA ALA A 50 -12.54 -10.75 1.91
C ALA A 50 -11.45 -9.68 1.81
N PRO A 51 -10.95 -9.14 2.95
CA PRO A 51 -9.85 -8.19 2.93
C PRO A 51 -8.54 -8.88 2.56
N PHE A 52 -7.61 -8.10 2.02
CA PHE A 52 -6.21 -8.53 1.94
C PHE A 52 -5.61 -8.47 3.35
N ARG A 53 -4.99 -9.57 3.76
CA ARG A 53 -4.31 -9.68 5.05
C ARG A 53 -2.83 -9.86 4.83
N VAL A 54 -2.02 -9.02 5.45
CA VAL A 54 -0.59 -9.25 5.62
C VAL A 54 -0.38 -9.95 6.95
N THR A 55 0.39 -11.03 6.95
CA THR A 55 0.75 -11.77 8.17
C THR A 55 2.25 -11.81 8.31
N VAL A 56 2.77 -11.38 9.47
CA VAL A 56 4.20 -11.34 9.81
C VAL A 56 4.37 -11.99 11.18
N LYS A 57 5.08 -13.12 11.24
CA LYS A 57 5.41 -13.81 12.52
C LYS A 57 4.21 -14.05 13.48
N GLY A 58 3.01 -14.24 12.93
CA GLY A 58 1.78 -14.47 13.71
C GLY A 58 0.89 -13.25 13.86
N ASP A 59 1.43 -12.04 13.70
CA ASP A 59 0.63 -10.82 13.67
C ASP A 59 -0.02 -10.65 12.29
N SER A 60 -1.25 -10.17 12.28
CA SER A 60 -2.01 -9.94 11.05
C SER A 60 -2.61 -8.55 11.01
N ALA A 61 -2.42 -7.87 9.87
CA ALA A 61 -3.04 -6.59 9.59
C ALA A 61 -3.80 -6.64 8.25
N THR A 62 -4.83 -5.80 8.13
CA THR A 62 -5.53 -5.60 6.87
C THR A 62 -4.77 -4.59 6.02
N VAL A 63 -4.69 -4.86 4.71
CA VAL A 63 -4.09 -3.95 3.72
C VAL A 63 -5.13 -3.56 2.69
N SER A 64 -5.06 -2.31 2.21
CA SER A 64 -5.91 -1.84 1.12
C SER A 64 -5.70 -2.65 -0.16
N ALA A 65 -6.80 -3.01 -0.81
CA ALA A 65 -6.77 -3.64 -2.13
C ALA A 65 -6.07 -2.77 -3.18
N GLY A 66 -6.15 -1.45 -3.06
CA GLY A 66 -5.51 -0.50 -3.97
C GLY A 66 -3.99 -0.65 -3.97
N ILE A 67 -3.38 -0.74 -2.78
CA ILE A 67 -1.94 -0.95 -2.61
C ILE A 67 -1.49 -2.27 -3.24
N ILE A 68 -2.22 -3.36 -2.98
CA ILE A 68 -1.87 -4.68 -3.54
C ILE A 68 -1.99 -4.66 -5.07
N HIS A 69 -3.04 -4.03 -5.59
CA HIS A 69 -3.25 -3.91 -7.03
C HIS A 69 -2.09 -3.14 -7.69
N GLU A 70 -1.76 -1.97 -7.16
CA GLU A 70 -0.69 -1.11 -7.68
C GLU A 70 0.67 -1.79 -7.64
N MET A 71 1.07 -2.36 -6.51
CA MET A 71 2.33 -3.09 -6.40
C MET A 71 2.38 -4.32 -7.31
N SER A 72 1.23 -4.93 -7.62
CA SER A 72 1.13 -5.98 -8.63
C SER A 72 1.32 -5.43 -10.05
N GLN A 73 0.75 -4.26 -10.39
CA GLN A 73 0.95 -3.61 -11.69
C GLN A 73 2.42 -3.19 -11.89
N GLU A 74 3.06 -2.71 -10.84
CA GLU A 74 4.49 -2.38 -10.82
C GLU A 74 5.40 -3.63 -10.90
N ARG A 75 4.83 -4.83 -10.94
CA ARG A 75 5.53 -6.13 -10.96
C ARG A 75 6.41 -6.36 -9.72
N LEU A 76 6.09 -5.74 -8.59
CA LEU A 76 6.76 -5.97 -7.32
C LEU A 76 6.21 -7.22 -6.62
N LEU A 77 4.94 -7.53 -6.87
CA LEU A 77 4.25 -8.70 -6.34
C LEU A 77 3.91 -9.69 -7.45
N ARG A 78 3.97 -10.98 -7.11
CA ARG A 78 3.46 -12.09 -7.93
C ARG A 78 2.35 -12.79 -7.17
N LYS A 79 1.21 -12.96 -7.84
CA LYS A 79 0.07 -13.74 -7.34
C LYS A 79 0.35 -15.24 -7.48
N GLN A 80 -0.04 -15.99 -6.47
CA GLN A 80 -0.07 -17.46 -6.46
C GLN A 80 -1.45 -17.92 -6.02
N ASP A 81 -2.15 -18.64 -6.89
CA ASP A 81 -3.51 -19.11 -6.64
C ASP A 81 -3.52 -20.49 -5.98
N TYR A 82 -4.37 -20.65 -4.97
CA TYR A 82 -4.69 -21.92 -4.31
C TYR A 82 -6.22 -22.06 -4.22
N PRO A 83 -6.77 -23.27 -3.99
CA PRO A 83 -8.21 -23.49 -4.01
C PRO A 83 -9.04 -22.54 -3.12
N ASP A 84 -8.54 -22.23 -1.92
CA ASP A 84 -9.32 -21.50 -0.91
C ASP A 84 -8.84 -20.08 -0.64
N ARG A 85 -7.69 -19.73 -1.21
CA ARG A 85 -7.00 -18.47 -0.99
C ARG A 85 -6.02 -18.23 -2.12
N PHE A 86 -5.65 -16.98 -2.35
CA PHE A 86 -4.45 -16.69 -3.11
C PHE A 86 -3.49 -15.91 -2.22
N PHE A 87 -2.22 -15.97 -2.59
CA PHE A 87 -1.15 -15.26 -1.93
C PHE A 87 -0.46 -14.32 -2.90
N TYR A 88 0.10 -13.24 -2.36
CA TYR A 88 1.11 -12.45 -3.03
C TYR A 88 2.46 -12.66 -2.38
N THR A 89 3.48 -12.82 -3.21
CA THR A 89 4.89 -12.92 -2.81
C THR A 89 5.71 -11.89 -3.57
N LEU A 90 6.80 -11.41 -2.97
CA LEU A 90 7.72 -10.50 -3.65
C LEU A 90 8.36 -11.17 -4.87
N THR A 91 8.36 -10.47 -6.00
CA THR A 91 9.21 -10.78 -7.16
C THR A 91 10.67 -10.44 -6.85
N GLU A 92 11.59 -10.82 -7.73
CA GLU A 92 12.99 -10.38 -7.63
C GLU A 92 13.11 -8.84 -7.67
N LYS A 93 12.30 -8.18 -8.51
CA LYS A 93 12.21 -6.71 -8.56
C LYS A 93 11.75 -6.15 -7.21
N GLY A 94 10.68 -6.70 -6.63
CA GLY A 94 10.18 -6.31 -5.31
C GLY A 94 11.21 -6.51 -4.21
N ARG A 95 11.91 -7.66 -4.18
CA ARG A 95 12.99 -7.93 -3.23
C ARG A 95 14.19 -6.99 -3.39
N SER A 96 14.54 -6.62 -4.62
CA SER A 96 15.62 -5.66 -4.89
C SER A 96 15.26 -4.28 -4.38
N LEU A 97 14.04 -3.80 -4.65
CA LEU A 97 13.55 -2.52 -4.16
C LEU A 97 13.51 -2.48 -2.62
N ALA A 98 12.94 -3.50 -1.98
CA ALA A 98 12.92 -3.60 -0.52
C ALA A 98 14.32 -3.54 0.10
N ARG A 99 15.31 -4.22 -0.51
CA ARG A 99 16.71 -4.14 -0.05
C ARG A 99 17.29 -2.73 -0.16
N LYS A 100 17.02 -2.01 -1.25
CA LYS A 100 17.48 -0.63 -1.43
C LYS A 100 16.90 0.29 -0.36
N ILE A 101 15.59 0.20 -0.15
CA ILE A 101 14.88 0.99 0.87
C ILE A 101 15.49 0.76 2.26
N MET A 102 15.69 -0.50 2.66
CA MET A 102 16.29 -0.80 3.98
C MET A 102 17.75 -0.37 4.12
N ALA A 103 18.49 -0.29 3.01
CA ALA A 103 19.87 0.18 3.01
C ALA A 103 19.96 1.70 3.15
N ASP A 104 18.95 2.42 2.62
CA ASP A 104 18.85 3.88 2.67
C ASP A 104 18.38 4.40 4.05
N GLU A 105 17.69 3.58 4.83
CA GLU A 105 17.26 3.92 6.21
C GLU A 105 18.33 3.69 7.30
N LYS A 106 19.55 3.30 6.91
CA LYS A 106 20.69 3.08 7.84
C LYS A 106 21.66 4.24 7.83
#